data_AF-A0A2H0AUZ6-F1
#
_entry.id   AF-A0A2H0AUZ6-F1
#
_cell.length_a   1.000
_cell.length_b   1.000
_cell.length_c   1.000
_cell.angle_alpha   90.00
_cell.angle_beta   90.00
_cell.angle_gamma   90.00
#
_symmetry.space_group_name_H-M   'P 1'
#
loop_
_entity.id
_entity.type
_entity.pdbx_description
1 polymer ?
#
loop_
_entity_poly.entity_id
_entity_poly.type
_entity_poly.pdbx_seq_one_letter_code
_entity_poly.pdbx_strand_id
1 'polypeptide(L)' 'MLSVPLAARGVVMGAIRIYSSQKRDFSADEIKLPKAIADLSAIAIQNSRMHDSLRKVLDTCQRELWHWQP' A
#
# COMPACT_ATOMS: atom_id res chain seq x y z
N MET A 1 14.57 -6.31 15.59
CA MET A 1 13.79 -5.61 14.55
C MET A 1 12.80 -6.61 13.97
N LEU A 2 11.55 -6.21 13.77
CA LEU A 2 10.51 -6.99 13.11
C LEU A 2 10.19 -6.35 11.75
N SER A 3 10.05 -7.16 10.72
CA SER A 3 9.63 -6.70 9.39
C SER A 3 8.40 -7.49 8.98
N VAL A 4 7.33 -6.78 8.62
CA VAL A 4 6.06 -7.37 8.21
C VAL A 4 5.78 -6.93 6.77
N PRO A 5 5.54 -7.85 5.83
CA PRO A 5 5.26 -7.48 4.45
C PRO A 5 3.89 -6.79 4.33
N LEU A 6 3.83 -5.75 3.49
CA LEU A 6 2.59 -5.17 3.00
C LEU A 6 2.19 -5.96 1.75
N ALA A 7 1.29 -6.93 1.91
CA ALA A 7 0.84 -7.77 0.82
C ALA A 7 -0.68 -7.71 0.65
N ALA A 8 -1.14 -7.51 -0.59
CA ALA A 8 -2.55 -7.55 -0.94
C ALA A 8 -2.75 -8.37 -2.22
N ARG A 9 -3.74 -9.27 -2.22
CA ARG A 9 -4.04 -10.18 -3.34
C ARG A 9 -2.79 -10.94 -3.86
N GLY A 10 -1.92 -11.38 -2.96
CA GLY A 10 -0.70 -12.13 -3.30
C GLY A 10 0.47 -11.28 -3.80
N VAL A 11 0.32 -9.95 -3.89
CA VAL A 11 1.38 -9.04 -4.35
C VAL A 11 1.97 -8.28 -3.17
N VAL A 12 3.29 -8.36 -2.99
CA VAL A 12 4.02 -7.57 -1.99
C VAL A 12 4.30 -6.18 -2.55
N MET A 13 3.80 -5.15 -1.86
CA MET A 13 3.93 -3.74 -2.26
C MET A 13 4.99 -3.00 -1.43
N GLY A 14 5.40 -3.57 -0.29
CA GLY A 14 6.37 -2.97 0.62
C GLY A 14 6.47 -3.75 1.94
N ALA A 15 6.97 -3.10 2.98
CA ALA A 15 7.05 -3.67 4.32
C ALA A 15 6.94 -2.61 5.41
N ILE A 16 6.31 -2.96 6.53
CA ILE A 16 6.36 -2.21 7.78
C ILE A 16 7.52 -2.73 8.62
N ARG A 17 8.39 -1.84 9.08
CA ARG A 17 9.50 -2.18 9.98
C ARG A 17 9.25 -1.63 11.36
N ILE A 18 9.37 -2.50 12.36
CA ILE A 18 9.23 -2.16 13.78
C ILE A 18 10.60 -2.35 14.43
N TYR A 19 11.07 -1.29 15.06
CA TYR A 19 12.34 -1.25 15.77
C TYR A 19 12.08 -1.30 17.27
N SER A 20 12.98 -1.98 17.99
CA SER A 20 13.00 -2.00 19.45
C SER A 20 14.37 -1.48 19.89
N SER A 21 14.41 -0.73 20.99
CA SER A 21 15.64 -0.20 21.57
C SER A 21 16.54 -1.30 22.13
N GLN A 22 15.98 -2.46 22.46
CA GLN A 22 16.71 -3.62 22.95
C GLN A 22 16.63 -4.78 21.97
N LYS A 23 17.66 -5.62 21.95
CA LYS A 23 17.64 -6.86 21.19
C LYS A 23 16.68 -7.84 21.88
N ARG A 24 15.55 -8.11 21.22
CA ARG A 24 14.54 -9.06 21.67
C ARG A 24 13.91 -9.77 20.49
N ASP A 25 13.37 -10.95 20.75
CA ASP A 25 12.48 -11.65 19.84
C ASP A 25 11.05 -11.16 20.05
N PHE A 26 10.28 -11.10 18.97
CA PHE A 26 8.87 -10.73 19.01
C PHE A 26 8.04 -12.00 19.14
N SER A 27 7.13 -12.05 20.12
CA SER A 27 6.24 -13.19 20.28
C SER A 27 5.21 -13.23 19.15
N ALA A 28 4.59 -14.41 18.94
CA ALA A 28 3.53 -14.56 17.95
C ALA A 28 2.36 -13.58 18.21
N ASP A 29 2.01 -13.33 19.48
CA ASP A 29 0.95 -12.39 19.83
C ASP A 29 1.33 -10.94 19.54
N GLU A 30 2.59 -10.56 19.75
CA GLU A 30 3.08 -9.23 19.41
C GLU A 30 3.14 -8.98 17.90
N ILE A 31 3.26 -10.04 17.10
CA ILE A 31 3.28 -9.97 15.63
C ILE A 31 1.86 -9.85 15.06
N LYS A 32 0.82 -10.34 15.76
CA LYS A 32 -0.58 -10.32 15.27
C LYS A 32 -1.06 -8.92 14.91
N LEU A 33 -0.83 -7.95 15.78
CA LEU A 33 -1.27 -6.56 15.55
C LEU A 33 -0.53 -5.90 14.37
N PRO A 34 0.82 -5.88 14.31
CA PRO A 34 1.56 -5.42 13.15
C PRO A 34 1.14 -6.09 11.84
N LYS A 35 0.85 -7.40 11.88
CA LYS A 35 0.36 -8.13 10.71
C LYS A 35 -1.01 -7.64 10.25
N ALA A 36 -1.97 -7.47 11.17
CA ALA A 36 -3.29 -6.93 10.83
C ALA A 36 -3.21 -5.51 10.25
N ILE A 37 -2.35 -4.65 10.82
CA ILE A 37 -2.10 -3.30 10.30
C ILE A 37 -1.49 -3.36 8.91
N ALA A 38 -0.53 -4.26 8.69
CA ALA A 38 0.11 -4.44 7.39
C ALA A 38 -0.88 -4.92 6.32
N ASP A 39 -1.73 -5.89 6.67
CA ASP A 39 -2.77 -6.43 5.78
C ASP A 39 -3.76 -5.32 5.37
N LEU A 40 -4.25 -4.52 6.34
CA LEU A 40 -5.15 -3.39 6.06
C LEU A 40 -4.48 -2.27 5.23
N SER A 41 -3.23 -1.94 5.58
CA SER A 41 -2.45 -0.90 4.90
C SER A 41 -2.16 -1.28 3.45
N ALA A 42 -1.86 -2.56 3.18
CA ALA A 42 -1.64 -3.05 1.83
C ALA A 42 -2.89 -2.88 0.95
N ILE A 43 -4.08 -3.19 1.49
CA ILE A 43 -5.36 -2.97 0.80
C ILE A 43 -5.58 -1.48 0.52
N ALA A 44 -5.38 -0.61 1.52
CA ALA A 44 -5.57 0.83 1.37
C ALA A 44 -4.63 1.44 0.31
N ILE A 45 -3.35 1.05 0.31
CA ILE A 45 -2.36 1.47 -0.69
C ILE A 45 -2.78 0.98 -2.08
N GLN A 46 -3.23 -0.26 -2.19
CA GLN A 46 -3.71 -0.80 -3.46
C GLN A 46 -4.91 -0.02 -4.02
N ASN A 47 -5.86 0.31 -3.16
CA ASN A 47 -7.03 1.11 -3.54
C ASN A 47 -6.63 2.53 -3.96
N SER A 48 -5.74 3.18 -3.22
CA SER A 48 -5.22 4.51 -3.57
C SER A 48 -4.52 4.51 -4.93
N ARG A 49 -3.65 3.52 -5.20
CA ARG A 49 -2.98 3.40 -6.50
C ARG A 49 -3.95 3.15 -7.65
N MET A 50 -5.00 2.36 -7.41
CA MET A 50 -6.05 2.12 -8.41
C MET A 50 -6.83 3.41 -8.69
N HIS A 51 -7.20 4.14 -7.66
CA HIS A 51 -7.89 5.43 -7.79
C HIS A 51 -7.05 6.47 -8.54
N ASP A 52 -5.76 6.60 -8.20
CA ASP A 52 -4.84 7.50 -8.91
C ASP A 52 -4.69 7.13 -10.38
N SER A 53 -4.70 5.82 -10.69
CA SER A 53 -4.60 5.35 -12.08
C SER A 53 -5.85 5.73 -12.88
N LEU A 54 -7.04 5.54 -12.31
CA LEU A 54 -8.30 5.95 -12.94
C LEU A 54 -8.33 7.47 -13.18
N ARG A 55 -7.92 8.27 -12.21
CA ARG A 55 -7.85 9.72 -12.34
C ARG A 55 -6.89 10.15 -13.45
N LYS A 56 -5.72 9.54 -13.55
CA LYS A 56 -4.77 9.82 -14.64
C LYS A 56 -5.35 9.51 -16.02
N VAL A 57 -6.09 8.40 -16.15
CA VAL A 57 -6.77 8.06 -17.41
C VAL A 57 -7.81 9.12 -17.77
N LEU A 58 -8.62 9.54 -16.81
CA LEU A 58 -9.61 10.61 -17.02
C LEU A 58 -8.93 11.92 -17.46
N ASP A 59 -7.86 12.33 -16.76
CA ASP A 59 -7.12 13.56 -17.09
C ASP A 59 -6.52 13.50 -18.50
N THR A 60 -6.05 12.33 -18.94
CA THR A 60 -5.54 12.13 -20.30
C THR A 60 -6.67 12.22 -21.33
N CYS A 61 -7.77 11.49 -21.14
CA CYS A 61 -8.92 11.58 -22.06
C CYS A 61 -9.50 12.99 -22.14
N GLN A 62 -9.53 13.74 -21.02
CA GLN A 62 -10.02 15.12 -21.00
C GLN A 62 -9.09 16.07 -21.76
N ARG A 63 -7.77 15.95 -21.59
CA ARG A 63 -6.78 16.70 -22.41
C ARG A 63 -6.90 16.31 -23.88
N GLU A 64 -7.22 15.06 -24.15
CA GLU A 64 -7.40 14.59 -25.51
C GLU A 64 -8.66 15.19 -26.18
N LEU A 65 -9.76 15.27 -25.45
CA LEU A 65 -10.98 15.89 -25.96
C LEU A 65 -10.81 17.41 -26.17
N TRP A 66 -10.03 18.09 -25.32
CA TRP A 66 -9.81 19.54 -25.43
C TRP A 66 -8.98 19.94 -26.65
N HIS A 67 -8.03 19.11 -27.11
CA HIS A 67 -7.23 19.44 -28.30
C HIS A 67 -7.96 19.21 -29.63
N TRP A 68 -9.13 18.56 -29.60
CA TRP A 68 -9.93 18.25 -30.78
C TRP A 68 -11.14 19.20 -30.95
N GLN A 69 -11.17 20.33 -30.26
CA GLN A 69 -12.12 21.41 -30.58
C GLN A 69 -11.45 22.43 -31.53
N PRO A 70 -12.04 22.70 -32.72
CA PRO A 70 -11.53 23.71 -33.66
C PRO A 70 -11.76 25.16 -33.15
#